data_AF-A0A2E5M474-F1
#
_entry.id   AF-A0A2E5M474-F1
#
_cell.length_a   1.000
_cell.length_b   1.000
_cell.length_c   1.000
_cell.angle_alpha   90.00
_cell.angle_beta   90.00
_cell.angle_gamma   90.00
#
_symmetry.space_group_name_H-M   'P 1'
#
loop_
_entity.id
_entity.type
_entity.pdbx_description
1 polymer ?
#
loop_
_entity_poly.entity_id
_entity_poly.type
_entity_poly.pdbx_seq_one_letter_code
_entity_poly.pdbx_strand_id
1 'polypeptide(L)' 'MDYVGIDPAVGLECSHCKHVSRVPYSGLLALVTDEQQAECLACGRLMLHDWTTVAVVQNIIRKRMDQANEAKVRRVVHHA' A
#
# COMPACT_ATOMS: atom_id res chain seq x y z
N MET A 1 -8.32 8.84 -15.19
CA MET A 1 -9.32 8.74 -14.11
C MET A 1 -8.61 9.15 -12.83
N ASP A 2 -8.84 10.37 -12.37
CA ASP A 2 -8.18 10.89 -11.18
C ASP A 2 -8.87 10.34 -9.93
N TYR A 3 -8.26 9.34 -9.34
CA TYR A 3 -8.77 8.69 -8.12
C TYR A 3 -8.56 9.63 -6.93
N VAL A 4 -9.62 10.35 -6.54
CA VAL A 4 -9.68 11.11 -5.27
C VAL A 4 -10.19 10.17 -4.18
N GLY A 5 -9.35 9.23 -3.77
CA GLY A 5 -9.62 8.32 -2.67
C GLY A 5 -8.39 8.25 -1.78
N ILE A 6 -8.61 8.20 -0.46
CA ILE A 6 -7.60 8.10 0.60
C ILE A 6 -6.43 7.23 0.11
N ASP A 7 -5.21 7.79 0.05
CA ASP A 7 -3.99 7.07 -0.29
C ASP A 7 -3.38 6.52 1.02
N PRO A 8 -3.64 5.25 1.39
CA PRO A 8 -3.19 4.72 2.66
C PRO A 8 -1.66 4.58 2.66
N ALA A 9 -1.02 4.95 3.76
CA ALA A 9 0.39 4.71 3.94
C ALA A 9 0.65 3.23 4.29
N VAL A 10 1.59 2.61 3.59
CA VAL A 10 2.11 1.27 3.85
C VAL A 10 3.42 1.38 4.63
N GLY A 11 3.58 0.60 5.70
CA GLY A 11 4.82 0.52 6.46
C GLY A 11 5.78 -0.51 5.86
N LEU A 12 6.98 -0.07 5.50
CA LEU A 12 8.08 -0.91 5.04
C LEU A 12 9.13 -1.01 6.14
N GLU A 13 9.31 -2.21 6.70
CA GLU A 13 10.34 -2.46 7.70
C GLU A 13 11.70 -2.68 7.04
N CYS A 14 12.69 -1.90 7.46
CA CYS A 14 14.08 -2.09 7.04
C CYS A 14 14.70 -3.31 7.75
N SER A 15 15.22 -4.26 6.98
CA SER A 15 15.90 -5.45 7.53
C SER A 15 17.15 -5.12 8.35
N HIS A 16 17.78 -3.97 8.09
CA HIS A 16 19.04 -3.55 8.73
C HIS A 16 18.83 -2.81 10.06
N CYS A 17 18.02 -1.75 10.07
CA CYS A 17 17.84 -0.91 11.26
C CYS A 17 16.47 -1.07 11.94
N LYS A 18 15.61 -1.97 11.43
CA LYS A 18 14.26 -2.24 11.96
C LYS A 18 13.30 -1.04 11.96
N HIS A 19 13.71 0.05 11.31
CA HIS A 19 12.86 1.22 11.14
C HIS A 19 11.74 0.95 10.13
N VAL A 20 10.54 1.45 10.42
CA VAL A 20 9.38 1.34 9.53
C VAL A 20 9.22 2.64 8.75
N SER A 21 9.59 2.61 7.47
CA SER A 21 9.39 3.75 6.55
C SER A 21 7.96 3.72 6.02
N ARG A 22 7.21 4.81 6.19
CA ARG A 22 5.84 4.91 5.68
C ARG A 22 5.86 5.46 4.26
N VAL A 23 5.34 4.70 3.31
CA VAL A 23 5.26 5.09 1.90
C VAL A 23 3.79 5.13 1.49
N PRO A 24 3.32 6.19 0.80
CA PRO A 24 1.99 6.19 0.21
C PRO A 24 1.80 4.98 -0.71
N TYR A 25 0.60 4.41 -0.75
CA TYR A 25 0.32 3.23 -1.57
C TYR A 25 0.54 3.51 -3.06
N SER A 26 0.21 4.71 -3.53
CA SER A 26 0.53 5.17 -4.89
C SER A 26 2.05 5.15 -5.19
N GLY A 27 2.86 5.62 -4.24
CA GLY A 27 4.32 5.60 -4.35
C GLY A 27 4.90 4.18 -4.31
N LEU A 28 4.33 3.32 -3.45
CA LEU A 28 4.70 1.91 -3.41
C LEU A 28 4.38 1.20 -4.74
N LEU A 29 3.24 1.50 -5.35
CA LEU A 29 2.86 0.97 -6.66
C LEU A 29 3.87 1.33 -7.74
N ALA A 30 4.29 2.61 -7.80
CA ALA A 30 5.29 3.06 -8.77
C ALA A 30 6.62 2.29 -8.60
N LEU A 31 7.10 2.16 -7.36
CA LEU A 31 8.32 1.41 -7.05
C LEU A 31 8.22 -0.07 -7.49
N VAL A 32 7.08 -0.71 -7.26
CA VAL A 32 6.85 -2.11 -7.70
C VAL A 32 6.80 -2.20 -9.22
N THR A 33 6.09 -1.30 -9.89
CA THR A 33 5.92 -1.30 -11.35
C THR A 33 7.24 -1.05 -12.08
N ASP A 34 8.07 -0.17 -11.54
CA ASP A 34 9.38 0.18 -12.11
C ASP A 34 10.51 -0.73 -11.59
N GLU A 35 10.20 -1.79 -10.82
CA GLU A 35 11.14 -2.72 -10.18
C GLU A 35 12.22 -2.02 -9.32
N GLN A 36 11.90 -0.86 -8.75
CA GLN A 36 12.80 -0.01 -7.96
C GLN A 36 12.73 -0.29 -6.47
N GLN A 37 13.87 -0.36 -5.80
CA GLN A 37 13.96 -0.54 -4.35
C GLN A 37 13.57 0.72 -3.57
N ALA A 38 12.88 0.54 -2.45
CA ALA A 38 12.55 1.63 -1.54
C ALA A 38 13.75 1.96 -0.63
N GLU A 39 14.00 3.24 -0.38
CA GLU A 39 15.03 3.68 0.57
C GLU A 39 14.47 3.74 2.00
N CYS A 40 15.26 3.29 2.98
CA CYS A 40 14.92 3.45 4.39
C CYS A 40 15.15 4.89 4.86
N LEU A 41 14.12 5.55 5.37
CA LEU A 41 14.19 6.94 5.84
C LEU A 41 15.12 7.15 7.06
N ALA A 42 15.50 6.09 7.77
CA ALA A 42 16.36 6.19 8.95
C ALA A 42 17.85 5.95 8.65
N CYS A 43 18.17 5.02 7.75
CA CYS A 43 19.57 4.63 7.49
C CYS A 43 20.03 4.88 6.04
N GLY A 44 19.16 5.39 5.17
CA GLY A 44 19.46 5.68 3.76
C GLY A 44 19.78 4.46 2.91
N ARG A 45 19.55 3.25 3.43
CA ARG A 45 19.83 2.01 2.70
C ARG A 45 18.63 1.60 1.87
N LEU A 46 18.92 1.05 0.70
CA LEU A 46 17.91 0.38 -0.11
C LEU A 46 17.41 -0.87 0.63
N MET A 47 16.09 -0.96 0.77
CA MET A 47 15.42 -2.07 1.40
C MET A 47 15.20 -3.16 0.35
N LEU A 48 15.82 -4.32 0.58
CA LEU A 48 15.59 -5.53 -0.19
C LEU A 48 14.21 -6.08 0.20
N HIS A 49 13.20 -5.71 -0.57
CA HIS A 49 11.87 -6.31 -0.47
C HIS A 49 11.68 -7.34 -1.57
N ASP A 50 11.19 -8.52 -1.21
CA ASP A 50 10.66 -9.45 -2.19
C ASP A 50 9.29 -8.93 -2.65
N TRP A 51 9.24 -8.42 -3.88
CA TRP A 51 8.03 -7.85 -4.48
C TRP A 51 6.86 -8.84 -4.55
N THR A 52 7.12 -10.15 -4.45
CA THR A 52 6.05 -11.15 -4.32
C THR A 52 5.24 -10.97 -3.03
N THR A 53 5.90 -10.61 -1.93
CA THR A 53 5.22 -10.33 -0.65
C THR A 53 4.44 -9.01 -0.74
N VAL A 54 4.97 -8.01 -1.46
CA VAL A 54 4.30 -6.73 -1.68
C VAL A 54 3.05 -6.89 -2.55
N ALA A 55 3.11 -7.71 -3.60
CA ALA A 55 1.96 -8.04 -4.44
C ALA A 55 0.84 -8.75 -3.65
N VAL A 56 1.19 -9.62 -2.70
CA VAL A 56 0.23 -10.23 -1.76
C VAL A 56 -0.43 -9.17 -0.88
N VAL A 57 0.33 -8.23 -0.33
CA VAL A 57 -0.21 -7.12 0.47
C VAL A 57 -1.10 -6.20 -0.37
N GLN A 58 -0.72 -5.88 -1.61
CA GLN A 58 -1.55 -5.10 -2.54
C GLN A 58 -2.89 -5.80 -2.82
N ASN A 59 -2.88 -7.12 -3.02
CA ASN A 59 -4.10 -7.91 -3.21
C ASN A 59 -4.99 -7.92 -1.96
N ILE A 60 -4.40 -7.97 -0.75
CA ILE A 60 -5.15 -7.89 0.50
C ILE A 60 -5.78 -6.50 0.67
N ILE A 61 -5.04 -5.41 0.38
CA ILE A 61 -5.54 -4.04 0.46
C ILE A 61 -6.70 -3.86 -0.52
N ARG A 62 -6.53 -4.28 -1.79
CA ARG A 62 -7.59 -4.21 -2.81
C ARG A 62 -8.86 -4.93 -2.36
N LYS A 63 -8.75 -6.19 -1.89
CA LYS A 63 -9.89 -6.95 -1.35
C LYS A 63 -10.59 -6.22 -0.20
N ARG A 64 -9.83 -5.62 0.73
CA ARG A 64 -10.40 -4.87 1.85
C ARG A 64 -11.10 -3.58 1.39
N MET A 65 -10.56 -2.91 0.39
CA MET A 65 -11.21 -1.72 -0.20
C MET A 65 -12.49 -2.08 -0.94
N ASP A 66 -12.48 -3.17 -1.71
CA ASP A 66 -13.67 -3.67 -2.40
C ASP A 66 -14.77 -4.04 -1.39
N GLN A 67 -14.42 -4.76 -0.33
CA GLN A 67 -15.33 -5.06 0.78
C GLN A 67 -15.88 -3.81 1.46
N ALA A 68 -15.05 -2.78 1.68
CA ALA A 68 -15.48 -1.52 2.28
C ALA A 68 -16.41 -0.73 1.35
N ASN A 69 -16.17 -0.77 0.03
CA ASN A 69 -17.04 -0.18 -0.98
C ASN A 69 -18.38 -0.91 -1.06
N GLU A 70 -18.39 -2.24 -1.08
CA GLU A 70 -19.62 -3.04 -1.03
C GLU A 70 -20.44 -2.77 0.24
N ALA A 71 -19.79 -2.62 1.39
CA ALA A 71 -20.44 -2.27 2.65
C ALA A 71 -21.04 -0.86 2.65
N LYS A 72 -20.39 0.11 1.98
CA LYS A 72 -20.95 1.45 1.76
C LYS A 72 -22.17 1.41 0.84
N VAL A 73 -22.09 0.66 -0.27
CA VAL A 73 -23.21 0.51 -1.22
C VAL A 73 -24.43 -0.11 -0.55
N ARG A 74 -24.26 -1.17 0.26
CA ARG A 74 -25.38 -1.79 1.00
C ARG A 74 -26.06 -0.85 2.01
N ARG A 75 -25.31 0.06 2.65
CA ARG A 75 -25.89 1.06 3.57
C ARG A 75 -26.72 2.13 2.85
N VAL A 76 -26.37 2.48 1.62
CA VAL A 76 -27.13 3.47 0.83
C VAL A 76 -28.46 2.89 0.34
N VAL A 77 -28.51 1.60 0.00
CA VAL A 77 -29.75 0.96 -0.47
C VAL A 77 -30.77 0.72 0.65
N HIS A 78 -30.35 0.59 1.91
CA HIS A 78 -31.26 0.36 3.04
C HIS A 78 -31.88 1.63 3.66
N HIS A 79 -31.47 2.81 3.19
CA HIS A 79 -32.02 4.10 3.63
C HIS A 79 -32.82 4.83 2.53
N ALA A 80 -33.09 4.16 1.40
CA ALA A 80 -33.94 4.66 0.32
C ALA A 80 -35.36 4.06 0.40
#